data_AF-A0A3N5LQH5-F1
#
_entry.id   AF-A0A3N5LQH5-F1
#
_cell.length_a   1.000
_cell.length_b   1.000
_cell.length_c   1.000
_cell.angle_alpha   90.00
_cell.angle_beta   90.00
_cell.angle_gamma   90.00
#
_symmetry.space_group_name_H-M   'P 1'
#
loop_
_entity.id
_entity.type
_entity.pdbx_description
1 polymer ?
#
loop_
_entity_poly.entity_id
_entity_poly.type
_entity_poly.pdbx_seq_one_letter_code
_entity_poly.pdbx_strand_id
1 'polypeptide(L)'
;MRFDEQFLERVRDSTSIVELIGSYVTLKKRGKDYAALCPFHNEKTPSFWVSESKQIFKCFGCGAGGDAYKFLMLMENLGFMDAVTRLAERQGIPLPKAGSVAPEDEGRRRLFETMALAADFFRDALANHANAAEARSYLERRNISPETREAFAIGYAPPGSELLSFLKSRGIDNSQISACGLIMEMSAGQYRDKFRHRVMFPIRDLSGKVMAFGGRVLGDGIPKYLNSPETVLYHKGSHLYGLDKARDAIRKVDFAILVEGYFDCVVPFQFGFRNTVASLGTSLTENQVRLLGRYTRNVVISFDPDSAGLSAALRSIDLFLQQGFRVNVVSLPEGYDPDTFLREKGAAGYQDKLKTSTPFIEFALSRFLKQRKDPFSPKGKQETVALILPYLLKIPDRIERAEYVSLVAGRLKIDEQLIRAEMRKATGKPESGEKRWLSDLGNLGLDERTLLAAVFDEQWSQVVLPLLESELFAGLTTAPIFEKVIELRQLNRKIDVITMRKLLGEGDCRELLESIAWNASELQLTQEAILGSVRTLKQRQIERDTLNSQEAIKEAGPDLNSPTLIQLVKEKHESARRKQHGA
;
A
#
# COMPACT_ATOMS: atom_id res chain seq x y z
N MET A 1 -9.35 16.28 -19.15
CA MET A 1 -10.74 16.70 -18.96
C MET A 1 -11.01 16.54 -17.49
N ARG A 2 -11.31 17.61 -16.78
CA ARG A 2 -11.82 17.52 -15.41
C ARG A 2 -13.28 17.94 -15.49
N PHE A 3 -14.18 17.09 -15.02
CA PHE A 3 -15.58 17.45 -14.91
C PHE A 3 -15.78 18.27 -13.63
N ASP A 4 -16.59 19.33 -13.69
CA ASP A 4 -17.00 20.04 -12.49
C ASP A 4 -17.90 19.15 -11.61
N GLU A 5 -18.03 19.51 -10.34
CA GLU A 5 -18.77 18.72 -9.35
C GLU A 5 -20.26 18.60 -9.72
N GLN A 6 -20.84 19.67 -10.28
CA GLN A 6 -22.23 19.69 -10.74
C GLN A 6 -22.48 18.70 -11.90
N PHE A 7 -21.54 18.56 -12.82
CA PHE A 7 -21.61 17.58 -13.91
C PHE A 7 -21.47 16.16 -13.37
N LEU A 8 -20.54 15.93 -12.45
CA LEU A 8 -20.33 14.62 -11.82
C LEU A 8 -21.56 14.18 -11.03
N GLU A 9 -22.21 15.09 -10.31
CA GLU A 9 -23.47 14.86 -9.62
C GLU A 9 -24.59 14.58 -10.61
N ARG A 10 -24.76 15.41 -11.64
CA ARG A 10 -25.80 15.23 -12.66
C ARG A 10 -25.71 13.86 -13.34
N VAL A 11 -24.51 13.42 -13.71
CA VAL A 11 -24.29 12.09 -14.33
C VAL A 11 -24.57 10.97 -13.32
N ARG A 12 -24.19 11.15 -12.04
CA ARG A 12 -24.46 10.18 -10.97
C ARG A 12 -25.96 10.04 -10.73
N ASP A 13 -26.67 11.14 -10.57
CA ASP A 13 -28.10 11.19 -10.23
C ASP A 13 -28.98 10.73 -11.39
N SER A 14 -28.52 10.92 -12.63
CA SER A 14 -29.19 10.37 -13.82
C SER A 14 -28.97 8.87 -14.01
N THR A 15 -28.10 8.24 -13.24
CA THR A 15 -27.76 6.82 -13.41
C THR A 15 -28.40 5.97 -12.33
N SER A 16 -29.37 5.14 -12.70
CA SER A 16 -29.87 4.08 -11.81
C SER A 16 -28.82 2.96 -11.68
N ILE A 17 -28.31 2.74 -10.46
CA ILE A 17 -27.34 1.67 -10.22
C ILE A 17 -27.93 0.28 -10.45
N VAL A 18 -29.24 0.09 -10.23
CA VAL A 18 -29.93 -1.19 -10.44
C VAL A 18 -30.00 -1.50 -11.93
N GLU A 19 -30.34 -0.53 -12.77
CA GLU A 19 -30.40 -0.71 -14.23
C GLU A 19 -29.00 -0.89 -14.81
N LEU A 20 -28.04 -0.08 -14.34
CA LEU A 20 -26.65 -0.21 -14.76
C LEU A 20 -26.12 -1.62 -14.50
N ILE A 21 -26.23 -2.09 -13.27
CA ILE A 21 -25.73 -3.42 -12.89
C ILE A 21 -26.55 -4.53 -13.55
N GLY A 22 -27.87 -4.35 -13.64
CA GLY A 22 -28.80 -5.27 -14.29
C GLY A 22 -28.47 -5.52 -15.77
N SER A 23 -27.79 -4.58 -16.43
CA SER A 23 -27.28 -4.76 -17.79
C SER A 23 -26.10 -5.73 -17.91
N TYR A 24 -25.40 -6.04 -16.80
CA TYR A 24 -24.26 -6.96 -16.78
C TYR A 24 -24.56 -8.28 -16.07
N VAL A 25 -25.40 -8.26 -15.03
CA VAL A 25 -25.70 -9.45 -14.21
C VAL A 25 -27.19 -9.54 -13.90
N THR A 26 -27.70 -10.76 -13.78
CA THR A 26 -29.11 -10.99 -13.43
C THR A 26 -29.35 -10.69 -11.96
N LEU A 27 -30.03 -9.57 -11.69
CA LEU A 27 -30.43 -9.15 -10.35
C LEU A 27 -31.76 -9.81 -9.94
N LYS A 28 -31.81 -10.36 -8.72
CA LYS A 28 -33.03 -10.90 -8.11
C LYS A 28 -33.42 -10.06 -6.89
N LYS A 29 -34.66 -9.57 -6.86
CA LYS A 29 -35.16 -8.77 -5.75
C LYS A 29 -35.26 -9.62 -4.47
N ARG A 30 -34.70 -9.12 -3.37
CA ARG A 30 -34.67 -9.77 -2.04
C ARG A 30 -34.95 -8.70 -0.98
N GLY A 31 -36.22 -8.58 -0.60
CA GLY A 31 -36.67 -7.52 0.29
C GLY A 31 -36.60 -6.15 -0.39
N LYS A 32 -35.91 -5.20 0.23
CA LYS A 32 -35.74 -3.82 -0.28
C LYS A 32 -34.56 -3.66 -1.25
N ASP A 33 -33.68 -4.65 -1.33
CA ASP A 33 -32.46 -4.63 -2.16
C ASP A 33 -32.49 -5.76 -3.21
N TYR A 34 -31.47 -5.82 -4.05
CA TYR A 34 -31.30 -6.85 -5.09
C TYR A 34 -30.04 -7.67 -4.82
N ALA A 35 -30.09 -8.97 -5.11
CA ALA A 35 -28.98 -9.89 -4.97
C ALA A 35 -28.61 -10.55 -6.31
N ALA A 36 -27.31 -10.79 -6.54
CA ALA A 36 -26.77 -11.51 -7.69
C ALA A 36 -25.50 -12.30 -7.33
N LEU A 37 -25.04 -13.13 -8.25
CA LEU A 37 -23.66 -13.63 -8.22
C LEU A 37 -22.73 -12.47 -8.58
N CYS A 38 -21.63 -12.36 -7.87
CA CYS A 38 -20.67 -11.29 -8.06
C CYS A 38 -19.96 -11.41 -9.42
N PRO A 39 -19.92 -10.34 -10.24
CA PRO A 39 -19.17 -10.36 -11.50
C PRO A 39 -17.64 -10.27 -11.31
N PHE A 40 -17.17 -9.98 -10.10
CA PHE A 40 -15.75 -9.71 -9.82
C PHE A 40 -14.99 -10.90 -9.23
N HIS A 41 -15.68 -11.96 -8.84
CA HIS A 41 -15.06 -13.20 -8.36
C HIS A 41 -16.01 -14.37 -8.56
N ASN A 42 -15.47 -15.59 -8.63
CA ASN A 42 -16.26 -16.77 -8.92
C ASN A 42 -16.91 -17.33 -7.65
N GLU A 43 -18.24 -17.43 -7.63
CA GLU A 43 -19.01 -17.95 -6.49
C GLU A 43 -20.27 -18.72 -6.95
N LYS A 44 -20.80 -19.59 -6.08
CA LYS A 44 -22.02 -20.36 -6.34
C LYS A 44 -23.25 -19.81 -5.61
N THR A 45 -23.03 -19.06 -4.53
CA THR A 45 -24.08 -18.45 -3.70
C THR A 45 -24.03 -16.94 -3.88
N PRO A 46 -25.17 -16.26 -4.14
CA PRO A 46 -25.19 -14.79 -4.30
C PRO A 46 -24.62 -14.06 -3.08
N SER A 47 -23.48 -13.36 -3.24
CA SER A 47 -22.94 -12.46 -2.21
C SER A 47 -22.92 -10.99 -2.65
N PHE A 48 -23.37 -10.71 -3.88
CA PHE A 48 -23.42 -9.37 -4.46
C PHE A 48 -24.78 -8.72 -4.24
N TRP A 49 -24.80 -7.63 -3.47
CA TRP A 49 -26.00 -6.89 -3.12
C TRP A 49 -25.98 -5.49 -3.74
N VAL A 50 -27.13 -5.05 -4.24
CA VAL A 50 -27.35 -3.73 -4.83
C VAL A 50 -28.51 -3.06 -4.10
N SER A 51 -28.26 -1.89 -3.54
CA SER A 51 -29.27 -1.09 -2.86
C SER A 51 -29.73 0.06 -3.73
N GLU A 52 -31.00 0.01 -4.14
CA GLU A 52 -31.64 1.03 -4.97
C GLU A 52 -31.79 2.35 -4.20
N SER A 53 -32.21 2.28 -2.93
CA SER A 53 -32.39 3.48 -2.09
C SER A 53 -31.08 4.22 -1.80
N LYS A 54 -29.97 3.49 -1.70
CA LYS A 54 -28.65 4.06 -1.38
C LYS A 54 -27.77 4.30 -2.61
N GLN A 55 -28.22 3.86 -3.80
CA GLN A 55 -27.47 3.92 -5.06
C GLN A 55 -26.03 3.35 -4.96
N ILE A 56 -25.86 2.23 -4.25
CA ILE A 56 -24.56 1.56 -4.05
C ILE A 56 -24.66 0.04 -4.21
N PHE A 57 -23.53 -0.61 -4.48
CA PHE A 57 -23.39 -2.07 -4.43
C PHE A 57 -22.33 -2.51 -3.41
N LYS A 58 -22.46 -3.76 -2.92
CA LYS A 58 -21.49 -4.41 -2.07
C LYS A 58 -21.49 -5.92 -2.28
N CYS A 59 -20.31 -6.49 -2.46
CA CYS A 59 -20.04 -7.92 -2.44
C CYS A 59 -19.53 -8.33 -1.05
N PHE A 60 -20.18 -9.29 -0.41
CA PHE A 60 -19.73 -9.84 0.89
C PHE A 60 -18.72 -10.98 0.74
N GLY A 61 -18.59 -11.59 -0.45
CA GLY A 61 -17.55 -12.60 -0.72
C GLY A 61 -16.17 -11.98 -0.90
N CYS A 62 -16.03 -11.03 -1.84
CA CYS A 62 -14.73 -10.43 -2.19
C CYS A 62 -14.51 -9.02 -1.65
N GLY A 63 -15.50 -8.42 -0.99
CA GLY A 63 -15.41 -7.09 -0.38
C GLY A 63 -15.57 -5.91 -1.35
N ALA A 64 -15.68 -6.13 -2.67
CA ALA A 64 -15.88 -5.07 -3.66
C ALA A 64 -17.16 -4.26 -3.38
N GLY A 65 -17.12 -2.94 -3.48
CA GLY A 65 -18.28 -2.08 -3.26
C GLY A 65 -18.04 -0.64 -3.70
N GLY A 66 -19.12 0.08 -3.97
CA GLY A 66 -19.09 1.48 -4.40
C GLY A 66 -20.36 1.94 -5.10
N ASP A 67 -20.27 3.07 -5.78
CA ASP A 67 -21.33 3.68 -6.58
C ASP A 67 -21.29 3.20 -8.06
N ALA A 68 -22.14 3.80 -8.90
CA ALA A 68 -22.23 3.50 -10.33
C ALA A 68 -20.89 3.69 -11.07
N TYR A 69 -20.13 4.74 -10.75
CA TYR A 69 -18.80 4.97 -11.32
C TYR A 69 -17.86 3.84 -10.91
N LYS A 70 -17.80 3.52 -9.62
CA LYS A 70 -16.92 2.47 -9.10
C LYS A 70 -17.26 1.11 -9.68
N PHE A 71 -18.54 0.80 -9.89
CA PHE A 71 -18.97 -0.43 -10.54
C PHE A 71 -18.41 -0.55 -11.96
N LEU A 72 -18.59 0.49 -12.80
CA LEU A 72 -18.07 0.52 -14.17
C LEU A 72 -16.55 0.47 -14.23
N MET A 73 -15.87 1.19 -13.34
CA MET A 73 -14.42 1.13 -13.22
C MET A 73 -13.92 -0.30 -12.96
N LEU A 74 -14.62 -1.06 -12.10
CA LEU A 74 -14.26 -2.45 -11.81
C LEU A 74 -14.69 -3.40 -12.94
N MET A 75 -15.87 -3.21 -13.51
CA MET A 75 -16.45 -4.10 -14.53
C MET A 75 -15.75 -3.97 -15.88
N GLU A 76 -15.39 -2.76 -16.29
CA GLU A 76 -14.77 -2.47 -17.59
C GLU A 76 -13.29 -2.06 -17.47
N ASN A 77 -12.72 -2.12 -16.27
CA ASN A 77 -11.33 -1.74 -15.99
C ASN A 77 -10.99 -0.31 -16.45
N LEU A 78 -11.91 0.63 -16.20
CA LEU A 78 -11.82 2.03 -16.62
C LEU A 78 -11.20 2.92 -15.54
N GLY A 79 -10.53 3.99 -15.97
CA GLY A 79 -10.23 5.12 -15.11
C GLY A 79 -11.51 5.88 -14.73
N PHE A 80 -11.47 6.66 -13.65
CA PHE A 80 -12.64 7.43 -13.19
C PHE A 80 -13.23 8.34 -14.27
N MET A 81 -12.37 9.04 -15.01
CA MET A 81 -12.80 9.95 -16.08
C MET A 81 -13.49 9.23 -17.24
N ASP A 82 -12.99 8.05 -17.60
CA ASP A 82 -13.57 7.22 -18.67
C ASP A 82 -14.91 6.62 -18.21
N ALA A 83 -15.02 6.22 -16.93
CA ALA A 83 -16.26 5.75 -16.34
C ALA A 83 -17.34 6.85 -16.31
N VAL A 84 -16.96 8.11 -16.02
CA VAL A 84 -17.87 9.25 -16.08
C VAL A 84 -18.34 9.53 -17.50
N THR A 85 -17.40 9.52 -18.46
CA THR A 85 -17.71 9.73 -19.88
C THR A 85 -18.68 8.66 -20.38
N ARG A 86 -18.42 7.39 -20.05
CA ARG A 86 -19.26 6.25 -20.43
C ARG A 86 -20.68 6.34 -19.86
N LEU A 87 -20.83 6.76 -18.60
CA LEU A 87 -22.15 6.95 -18.01
C LEU A 87 -22.89 8.14 -18.62
N ALA A 88 -22.20 9.25 -18.87
CA ALA A 88 -22.80 10.41 -19.53
C ALA A 88 -23.34 10.05 -20.91
N GLU A 89 -22.57 9.30 -21.71
CA GLU A 89 -23.01 8.81 -23.03
C GLU A 89 -24.22 7.87 -22.93
N ARG A 90 -24.22 6.93 -21.97
CA ARG A 90 -25.35 6.01 -21.74
C ARG A 90 -26.64 6.75 -21.39
N GLN A 91 -26.55 7.84 -20.64
CA GLN A 91 -27.70 8.65 -20.23
C GLN A 91 -28.03 9.76 -21.24
N GLY A 92 -27.35 9.81 -22.39
CA GLY A 92 -27.53 10.87 -23.38
C GLY A 92 -27.19 12.27 -22.85
N ILE A 93 -26.41 12.37 -21.76
CA ILE A 93 -25.95 13.63 -21.21
C ILE A 93 -24.82 14.15 -22.09
N PRO A 94 -24.99 15.31 -22.76
CA PRO A 94 -23.93 15.86 -23.57
C PRO A 94 -22.73 16.17 -22.68
N LEU A 95 -21.59 15.60 -23.06
CA LEU A 95 -20.31 15.95 -22.46
C LEU A 95 -20.11 17.47 -22.61
N PRO A 96 -19.55 18.16 -21.59
CA PRO A 96 -19.26 19.58 -21.71
C PRO A 96 -18.44 19.80 -22.97
N LYS A 97 -18.89 20.71 -23.84
CA LYS A 97 -18.15 21.07 -25.06
C LYS A 97 -16.72 21.44 -24.66
N ALA A 98 -15.73 21.08 -25.48
CA ALA A 98 -14.31 21.40 -25.28
C ALA A 98 -13.97 22.92 -25.35
N GLY A 99 -14.88 23.79 -24.90
CA GLY A 99 -14.79 25.25 -24.95
C GLY A 99 -14.82 25.96 -23.60
N SER A 100 -15.01 25.25 -22.48
CA SER A 100 -14.72 25.76 -21.14
C SER A 100 -13.58 24.95 -20.53
N VAL A 101 -12.45 24.94 -21.22
CA VAL A 101 -11.21 24.46 -20.65
C VAL A 101 -10.90 25.42 -19.50
N ALA A 102 -10.96 24.94 -18.25
CA ALA A 102 -10.54 25.75 -17.11
C ALA A 102 -9.15 26.35 -17.43
N PRO A 103 -8.82 27.59 -17.03
CA PRO A 103 -7.54 28.22 -17.35
C PRO A 103 -6.32 27.32 -17.05
N GLU A 104 -6.45 26.47 -16.03
CA GLU A 104 -5.47 25.44 -15.64
C GLU A 104 -5.30 24.30 -16.69
N ASP A 105 -6.39 23.81 -17.28
CA ASP A 105 -6.36 22.78 -18.33
C ASP A 105 -5.82 23.35 -19.66
N GLU A 106 -6.05 24.63 -19.95
CA GLU A 106 -5.55 25.32 -21.15
C GLU A 106 -4.05 25.58 -21.05
N GLY A 107 -3.59 26.04 -19.88
CA GLY A 107 -2.16 26.14 -19.60
C GLY A 107 -1.46 24.79 -19.73
N ARG A 108 -2.04 23.73 -19.16
CA ARG A 108 -1.50 22.36 -19.27
C ARG A 108 -1.47 21.87 -20.73
N ARG A 109 -2.49 22.17 -21.53
CA ARG A 109 -2.53 21.85 -22.97
C ARG A 109 -1.39 22.53 -23.73
N ARG A 110 -1.17 23.82 -23.51
CA ARG A 110 -0.08 24.58 -24.14
C ARG A 110 1.29 24.04 -23.78
N LEU A 111 1.49 23.61 -22.53
CA LEU A 111 2.74 22.95 -22.12
C LEU A 111 2.97 21.65 -22.91
N PHE A 112 1.95 20.82 -23.10
CA PHE A 112 2.08 19.61 -23.93
C PHE A 112 2.37 19.92 -25.40
N GLU A 113 1.77 20.97 -25.96
CA GLU A 113 2.04 21.43 -27.32
C GLU A 113 3.51 21.87 -27.47
N THR A 114 4.05 22.60 -26.50
CA THR A 114 5.48 22.94 -26.44
C THR A 114 6.37 21.71 -26.33
N MET A 115 6.00 20.74 -25.47
CA MET A 115 6.76 19.49 -25.32
C MET A 115 6.76 18.64 -26.60
N ALA A 116 5.64 18.62 -27.34
CA ALA A 116 5.55 17.96 -28.64
C ALA A 116 6.47 18.63 -29.66
N LEU A 117 6.44 19.96 -29.78
CA LEU A 117 7.34 20.72 -30.66
C LEU A 117 8.82 20.49 -30.32
N ALA A 118 9.17 20.43 -29.03
CA ALA A 118 10.53 20.12 -28.60
C ALA A 118 10.94 18.68 -28.96
N ALA A 119 10.03 17.71 -28.82
CA ALA A 119 10.30 16.32 -29.20
C ALA A 119 10.55 16.18 -30.71
N ASP A 120 9.73 16.85 -31.53
CA ASP A 120 9.90 16.87 -32.98
C ASP A 120 11.18 17.58 -33.40
N PHE A 121 11.52 18.71 -32.74
CA PHE A 121 12.80 19.38 -32.94
C PHE A 121 13.99 18.45 -32.68
N PHE A 122 13.99 17.73 -31.55
CA PHE A 122 15.11 16.82 -31.25
C PHE A 122 15.20 15.64 -32.21
N ARG A 123 14.07 15.11 -32.68
CA ARG A 123 14.06 14.04 -33.70
C ARG A 123 14.61 14.53 -35.03
N ASP A 124 14.14 15.69 -35.49
CA ASP A 124 14.63 16.33 -36.71
C ASP A 124 16.13 16.65 -36.60
N ALA A 125 16.55 17.19 -35.47
CA ALA A 125 17.96 17.47 -35.21
C ALA A 125 18.83 16.21 -35.28
N LEU A 126 18.36 15.05 -34.80
CA LEU A 126 19.11 13.79 -34.91
C LEU A 126 19.29 13.35 -36.38
N ALA A 127 18.28 13.60 -37.22
CA ALA A 127 18.32 13.24 -38.64
C ALA A 127 19.18 14.22 -39.46
N ASN A 128 19.01 15.53 -39.22
CA ASN A 128 19.36 16.57 -40.17
C ASN A 128 20.40 17.58 -39.67
N HIS A 129 20.65 17.68 -38.35
CA HIS A 129 21.57 18.69 -37.83
C HIS A 129 23.03 18.35 -38.16
N ALA A 130 23.82 19.37 -38.54
CA ALA A 130 25.22 19.19 -38.93
C ALA A 130 26.07 18.50 -37.84
N ASN A 131 25.83 18.82 -36.57
CA ASN A 131 26.54 18.25 -35.42
C ASN A 131 25.96 16.91 -34.92
N ALA A 132 24.97 16.32 -35.59
CA ALA A 132 24.34 15.06 -35.15
C ALA A 132 25.15 13.80 -35.50
N ALA A 133 26.24 13.92 -36.25
CA ALA A 133 27.07 12.78 -36.66
C ALA A 133 27.52 11.94 -35.45
N GLU A 134 28.03 12.57 -34.39
CA GLU A 134 28.46 11.86 -33.18
C GLU A 134 27.29 11.14 -32.47
N ALA A 135 26.12 11.76 -32.42
CA ALA A 135 24.92 11.17 -31.82
C ALA A 135 24.47 9.92 -32.57
N ARG A 136 24.49 9.97 -33.91
CA ARG A 136 24.17 8.84 -34.79
C ARG A 136 25.18 7.72 -34.61
N SER A 137 26.48 8.01 -34.68
CA SER A 137 27.54 7.03 -34.44
C SER A 137 27.49 6.43 -33.03
N TYR A 138 27.08 7.20 -32.02
CA TYR A 138 26.88 6.68 -30.67
C TYR A 138 25.72 5.69 -30.62
N LEU A 139 24.56 6.02 -31.20
CA LEU A 139 23.39 5.13 -31.25
C LEU A 139 23.66 3.87 -32.09
N GLU A 140 24.44 3.99 -33.17
CA GLU A 140 24.86 2.87 -34.02
C GLU A 140 25.83 1.93 -33.30
N ARG A 141 26.85 2.46 -32.62
CA ARG A 141 27.74 1.65 -31.75
C ARG A 141 26.97 0.99 -30.61
N ARG A 142 25.89 1.63 -30.17
CA ARG A 142 24.92 1.09 -29.22
C ARG A 142 23.81 0.30 -29.93
N ASN A 143 24.00 -0.19 -31.16
CA ASN A 143 23.06 -0.96 -31.98
C ASN A 143 21.57 -0.63 -31.72
N ILE A 144 21.21 0.64 -31.62
CA ILE A 144 19.82 1.04 -31.44
C ILE A 144 19.21 1.11 -32.83
N SER A 145 18.31 0.17 -33.11
CA SER A 145 17.66 0.04 -34.41
C SER A 145 16.85 1.29 -34.77
N PRO A 146 16.68 1.61 -36.07
CA PRO A 146 15.76 2.66 -36.52
C PRO A 146 14.36 2.52 -35.92
N GLU A 147 13.83 1.31 -35.83
CA GLU A 147 12.50 1.01 -35.31
C GLU A 147 12.40 1.36 -33.83
N THR A 148 13.42 1.02 -33.04
CA THR A 148 13.49 1.40 -31.62
C THR A 148 13.65 2.91 -31.45
N ARG A 149 14.48 3.56 -32.29
CA ARG A 149 14.64 5.03 -32.27
C ARG A 149 13.30 5.72 -32.52
N GLU A 150 12.52 5.27 -33.49
CA GLU A 150 11.20 5.83 -33.78
C GLU A 150 10.21 5.50 -32.66
N ALA A 151 10.16 4.25 -32.19
CA ALA A 151 9.24 3.83 -31.13
C ALA A 151 9.40 4.66 -29.86
N PHE A 152 10.63 4.98 -29.47
CA PHE A 152 10.93 5.83 -28.31
C PHE A 152 11.08 7.32 -28.65
N ALA A 153 10.99 7.71 -29.93
CA ALA A 153 11.27 9.07 -30.42
C ALA A 153 12.62 9.61 -29.94
N ILE A 154 13.66 8.78 -30.01
CA ILE A 154 15.02 9.19 -29.64
C ILE A 154 15.46 10.35 -30.55
N GLY A 155 16.02 11.40 -29.94
CA GLY A 155 16.45 12.60 -30.65
C GLY A 155 17.86 13.04 -30.25
N TYR A 156 18.25 14.23 -30.69
CA TYR A 156 19.52 14.87 -30.40
C TYR A 156 19.29 16.33 -30.00
N ALA A 157 19.92 16.74 -28.90
CA ALA A 157 20.01 18.14 -28.51
C ALA A 157 21.33 18.73 -29.03
N PRO A 158 21.31 19.71 -29.95
CA PRO A 158 22.48 20.46 -30.38
C PRO A 158 23.23 21.15 -29.22
N PRO A 159 24.49 21.58 -29.42
CA PRO A 159 25.31 22.14 -28.34
C PRO A 159 24.98 23.58 -27.93
N GLY A 160 24.24 24.33 -28.74
CA GLY A 160 23.96 25.76 -28.53
C GLY A 160 22.63 26.04 -27.83
N SER A 161 21.89 27.04 -28.33
CA SER A 161 20.55 27.42 -27.86
C SER A 161 19.50 27.31 -28.97
N GLU A 162 19.71 26.36 -29.88
CA GLU A 162 18.91 26.15 -31.08
C GLU A 162 17.46 25.79 -30.75
N LEU A 163 17.20 25.04 -29.66
CA LEU A 163 15.82 24.73 -29.24
C LEU A 163 15.12 26.01 -28.77
N LEU A 164 15.76 26.82 -27.92
CA LEU A 164 15.19 28.09 -27.47
C LEU A 164 14.88 29.01 -28.65
N SER A 165 15.80 29.15 -29.61
CA SER A 165 15.57 29.94 -30.83
C SER A 165 14.40 29.37 -31.65
N PHE A 166 14.34 28.05 -31.82
CA PHE A 166 13.25 27.39 -32.53
C PHE A 166 11.89 27.63 -31.86
N LEU A 167 11.76 27.40 -30.55
CA LEU A 167 10.49 27.58 -29.84
C LEU A 167 10.03 29.04 -29.83
N LYS A 168 10.97 30.00 -29.69
CA LYS A 168 10.68 31.43 -29.83
C LYS A 168 10.18 31.79 -31.23
N SER A 169 10.78 31.21 -32.28
CA SER A 169 10.31 31.42 -33.66
C SER A 169 8.88 30.90 -33.89
N ARG A 170 8.41 29.98 -33.03
CA ARG A 170 7.03 29.48 -33.01
C ARG A 170 6.09 30.29 -32.10
N GLY A 171 6.55 31.45 -31.58
CA GLY A 171 5.75 32.34 -30.74
C GLY A 171 5.60 31.87 -29.29
N ILE A 172 6.42 30.93 -28.82
CA ILE A 172 6.36 30.45 -27.44
C ILE A 172 7.26 31.32 -26.56
N ASP A 173 6.71 31.86 -25.49
CA ASP A 173 7.44 32.73 -24.57
C ASP A 173 8.37 31.95 -23.61
N ASN A 174 9.36 32.66 -23.04
CA ASN A 174 10.33 32.07 -22.12
C ASN A 174 9.70 31.45 -20.87
N SER A 175 8.59 32.01 -20.38
CA SER A 175 7.94 31.52 -19.16
C SER A 175 7.34 30.14 -19.39
N GLN A 176 6.69 29.92 -20.53
CA GLN A 176 6.15 28.64 -20.94
C GLN A 176 7.25 27.59 -21.22
N ILE A 177 8.34 27.99 -21.89
CA ILE A 177 9.49 27.10 -22.15
C ILE A 177 10.19 26.71 -20.84
N SER A 178 10.34 27.67 -19.91
CA SER A 178 10.91 27.44 -18.58
C SER A 178 10.02 26.52 -17.73
N ALA A 179 8.69 26.69 -17.79
CA ALA A 179 7.72 25.83 -17.11
C ALA A 179 7.76 24.38 -17.62
N CYS A 180 8.16 24.15 -18.87
CA CYS A 180 8.44 22.82 -19.43
C CYS A 180 9.80 22.24 -19.00
N GLY A 181 10.63 23.03 -18.31
CA GLY A 181 11.98 22.64 -17.89
C GLY A 181 12.96 22.48 -19.05
N LEU A 182 12.73 23.16 -20.19
CA LEU A 182 13.55 23.04 -21.40
C LEU A 182 14.72 24.02 -21.44
N ILE A 183 14.65 25.11 -20.69
CA ILE A 183 15.70 26.13 -20.57
C ILE A 183 16.14 26.35 -19.13
N MET A 184 17.29 26.98 -18.97
CA MET A 184 17.82 27.44 -17.69
C MET A 184 18.18 28.92 -17.79
N GLU A 185 17.87 29.67 -16.76
CA GLU A 185 18.30 31.07 -16.63
C GLU A 185 19.77 31.13 -16.19
N MET A 186 20.56 31.97 -16.85
CA MET A 186 22.00 32.14 -16.61
C MET A 186 22.28 33.44 -15.86
N SER A 187 21.56 34.48 -16.22
CA SER A 187 21.53 35.80 -15.60
C SER A 187 20.16 36.41 -15.90
N ALA A 188 19.80 37.51 -15.25
CA ALA A 188 18.47 38.12 -15.38
C ALA A 188 18.06 38.29 -16.86
N GLY A 189 17.04 37.53 -17.28
CA GLY A 189 16.49 37.57 -18.64
C GLY A 189 17.32 36.86 -19.72
N GLN A 190 18.48 36.28 -19.39
CA GLN A 190 19.29 35.49 -20.30
C GLN A 190 19.07 33.99 -20.06
N TYR A 191 18.52 33.32 -21.06
CA TYR A 191 18.21 31.89 -21.01
C TYR A 191 19.06 31.11 -22.00
N ARG A 192 19.29 29.84 -21.68
CA ARG A 192 19.93 28.86 -22.57
C ARG A 192 19.22 27.52 -22.50
N ASP A 193 19.43 26.68 -23.51
CA ASP A 193 18.91 25.32 -23.52
C ASP A 193 19.45 24.51 -22.33
N LYS A 194 18.55 23.78 -21.67
CA LYS A 194 18.90 22.88 -20.56
C LYS A 194 19.70 21.67 -21.06
N PHE A 195 19.22 21.07 -22.13
CA PHE A 195 19.83 19.91 -22.75
C PHE A 195 20.70 20.39 -23.91
N ARG A 196 21.99 20.09 -23.87
CA ARG A 196 22.95 20.48 -24.91
C ARG A 196 23.94 19.38 -25.16
N HIS A 197 24.16 19.07 -26.44
CA HIS A 197 25.06 18.02 -26.89
C HIS A 197 24.74 16.66 -26.24
N ARG A 198 23.48 16.24 -26.36
CA ARG A 198 22.95 15.01 -25.73
C ARG A 198 22.11 14.19 -26.69
N VAL A 199 22.17 12.86 -26.55
CA VAL A 199 21.11 11.97 -27.04
C VAL A 199 19.90 12.11 -26.14
N MET A 200 18.75 12.39 -26.74
CA MET A 200 17.52 12.75 -26.04
C MET A 200 16.54 11.57 -26.00
N PHE A 201 15.98 11.33 -24.82
CA PHE A 201 14.98 10.30 -24.53
C PHE A 201 13.70 10.98 -24.02
N PRO A 202 12.66 11.10 -24.85
CA PRO A 202 11.36 11.63 -24.42
C PRO A 202 10.73 10.75 -23.35
N ILE A 203 10.24 11.35 -22.27
CA ILE A 203 9.49 10.70 -21.19
C ILE A 203 8.00 11.00 -21.44
N ARG A 204 7.19 9.95 -21.55
CA ARG A 204 5.79 10.04 -22.00
C ARG A 204 4.81 9.64 -20.92
N ASP A 205 3.65 10.27 -20.89
CA ASP A 205 2.54 9.81 -20.06
C ASP A 205 1.93 8.51 -20.59
N LEU A 206 0.96 7.95 -19.85
CA LEU A 206 0.26 6.74 -20.27
C LEU A 206 -0.56 6.90 -21.56
N SER A 207 -0.84 8.14 -22.02
CA SER A 207 -1.45 8.39 -23.33
C SER A 207 -0.43 8.53 -24.46
N GLY A 208 0.86 8.48 -24.14
CA GLY A 208 1.97 8.63 -25.09
C GLY A 208 2.42 10.08 -25.29
N LYS A 209 1.84 11.07 -24.59
CA LYS A 209 2.23 12.49 -24.72
C LYS A 209 3.53 12.76 -23.97
N VAL A 210 4.45 13.51 -24.58
CA VAL A 210 5.74 13.84 -23.95
C VAL A 210 5.53 14.84 -22.80
N MET A 211 6.03 14.50 -21.62
CA MET A 211 5.95 15.32 -20.40
C MET A 211 7.32 15.80 -19.90
N ALA A 212 8.40 15.11 -20.28
CA ALA A 212 9.76 15.44 -19.87
C ALA A 212 10.77 14.83 -20.84
N PHE A 213 12.06 15.09 -20.59
CA PHE A 213 13.16 14.48 -21.32
C PHE A 213 14.26 13.99 -20.38
N GLY A 214 14.90 12.90 -20.79
CA GLY A 214 16.24 12.52 -20.37
C GLY A 214 17.26 12.83 -21.46
N GLY A 215 18.49 13.13 -21.06
CA GLY A 215 19.59 13.41 -21.98
C GLY A 215 20.87 12.71 -21.57
N ARG A 216 21.39 11.82 -22.42
CA ARG A 216 22.74 11.25 -22.29
C ARG A 216 23.75 12.16 -22.97
N VAL A 217 24.72 12.67 -22.23
CA VAL A 217 25.80 13.48 -22.80
C VAL A 217 26.69 12.70 -23.76
N LEU A 218 27.07 13.37 -24.84
CA LEU A 218 28.09 12.95 -25.79
C LEU A 218 29.43 13.62 -25.40
N GLY A 219 30.55 12.92 -25.64
CA GLY A 219 31.86 13.30 -25.07
C GLY A 219 31.94 13.26 -23.54
N ASP A 220 32.80 14.12 -22.98
CA ASP A 220 33.24 14.09 -21.56
C ASP A 220 32.42 14.99 -20.63
N GLY A 221 31.27 15.50 -21.06
CA GLY A 221 30.45 16.38 -20.24
C GLY A 221 29.86 15.69 -19.00
N ILE A 222 29.55 16.47 -17.97
CA ILE A 222 28.93 16.00 -16.71
C ILE A 222 27.61 16.75 -16.49
N PRO A 223 26.54 16.10 -16.00
CA PRO A 223 26.43 14.68 -15.64
C PRO A 223 26.20 13.75 -16.85
N LYS A 224 26.54 12.46 -16.66
CA LYS A 224 26.37 11.36 -17.63
C LYS A 224 24.94 11.33 -18.20
N TYR A 225 23.96 11.42 -17.31
CA TYR A 225 22.54 11.59 -17.63
C TYR A 225 22.00 12.83 -16.93
N LEU A 226 21.17 13.58 -17.65
CA LEU A 226 20.44 14.73 -17.13
C LEU A 226 18.96 14.51 -17.40
N ASN A 227 18.12 14.63 -16.38
CA ASN A 227 16.66 14.59 -16.54
C ASN A 227 16.07 16.00 -16.46
N SER A 228 14.88 16.18 -17.02
CA SER A 228 14.03 17.33 -16.73
C SER A 228 13.87 17.51 -15.21
N PRO A 229 13.75 18.77 -14.73
CA PRO A 229 13.39 19.02 -13.34
C PRO A 229 11.94 18.58 -13.09
N GLU A 230 11.51 18.65 -11.83
CA GLU A 230 10.08 18.61 -11.51
C GLU A 230 9.35 19.75 -12.22
N THR A 231 8.22 19.45 -12.84
CA THR A 231 7.36 20.42 -13.53
C THR A 231 5.89 20.09 -13.27
N VAL A 232 4.98 20.98 -13.71
CA VAL A 232 3.53 20.71 -13.67
C VAL A 232 3.14 19.47 -14.49
N LEU A 233 3.91 19.14 -15.53
CA LEU A 233 3.66 17.94 -16.35
C LEU A 233 4.35 16.69 -15.80
N TYR A 234 5.50 16.84 -15.16
CA TYR A 234 6.37 15.72 -14.84
C TYR A 234 6.80 15.72 -13.37
N HIS A 235 6.36 14.66 -12.70
CA HIS A 235 6.84 14.27 -11.39
C HIS A 235 7.61 12.97 -11.48
N LYS A 236 8.93 13.03 -11.28
CA LYS A 236 9.83 11.87 -11.44
C LYS A 236 9.40 10.72 -10.54
N GLY A 237 9.09 11.05 -9.28
CA GLY A 237 8.67 10.09 -8.28
C GLY A 237 7.30 9.46 -8.53
N SER A 238 6.59 9.79 -9.62
CA SER A 238 5.27 9.23 -9.94
C SER A 238 5.24 8.63 -11.35
N HIS A 239 6.40 8.38 -11.94
CA HIS A 239 6.52 7.95 -13.32
C HIS A 239 7.54 6.82 -13.50
N LEU A 240 7.27 5.91 -14.44
CA LEU A 240 8.18 4.85 -14.85
C LEU A 240 8.35 4.93 -16.38
N TYR A 241 9.60 5.08 -16.81
CA TYR A 241 9.91 5.19 -18.24
C TYR A 241 9.62 3.89 -18.98
N GLY A 242 9.06 4.03 -20.20
CA GLY A 242 8.63 2.92 -21.04
C GLY A 242 7.28 2.33 -20.66
N LEU A 243 6.65 2.77 -19.56
CA LEU A 243 5.37 2.20 -19.10
C LEU A 243 4.23 2.41 -20.10
N ASP A 244 4.24 3.51 -20.87
CA ASP A 244 3.30 3.77 -21.96
C ASP A 244 3.30 2.64 -23.00
N LYS A 245 4.46 2.03 -23.23
CA LYS A 245 4.67 0.91 -24.17
C LYS A 245 4.57 -0.45 -23.50
N ALA A 246 4.93 -0.54 -22.22
CA ALA A 246 5.08 -1.80 -21.52
C ALA A 246 3.81 -2.31 -20.86
N ARG A 247 2.86 -1.43 -20.50
CA ARG A 247 1.68 -1.78 -19.70
C ARG A 247 0.87 -2.98 -20.21
N ASP A 248 0.70 -3.10 -21.52
CA ASP A 248 -0.12 -4.16 -22.11
C ASP A 248 0.65 -5.48 -22.15
N ALA A 249 1.96 -5.42 -22.40
CA ALA A 249 2.84 -6.58 -22.30
C ALA A 249 2.92 -7.08 -20.85
N ILE A 250 3.08 -6.18 -19.87
CA ILE A 250 3.08 -6.49 -18.43
C ILE A 250 1.81 -7.24 -18.04
N ARG A 251 0.63 -6.74 -18.42
CA ARG A 251 -0.65 -7.41 -18.16
C ARG A 251 -0.72 -8.80 -18.79
N LYS A 252 -0.22 -8.94 -20.03
CA LYS A 252 -0.27 -10.19 -20.78
C LYS A 252 0.62 -11.28 -20.20
N VAL A 253 1.83 -10.94 -19.76
CA VAL A 253 2.80 -11.90 -19.22
C VAL A 253 2.76 -12.00 -17.69
N ASP A 254 1.98 -11.13 -17.05
CA ASP A 254 1.83 -10.97 -15.60
C ASP A 254 3.15 -10.82 -14.83
N PHE A 255 4.11 -10.08 -15.39
CA PHE A 255 5.23 -9.54 -14.62
C PHE A 255 5.86 -8.35 -15.34
N ALA A 256 6.52 -7.47 -14.57
CA ALA A 256 7.32 -6.38 -15.10
C ALA A 256 8.81 -6.61 -14.87
N ILE A 257 9.65 -6.19 -15.81
CA ILE A 257 11.10 -6.12 -15.62
C ILE A 257 11.43 -4.68 -15.22
N LEU A 258 12.00 -4.50 -14.02
CA LEU A 258 12.39 -3.18 -13.51
C LEU A 258 13.90 -2.99 -13.67
N VAL A 259 14.28 -1.92 -14.36
CA VAL A 259 15.68 -1.52 -14.61
C VAL A 259 15.93 -0.07 -14.17
N GLU A 260 17.19 0.38 -14.20
CA GLU A 260 17.56 1.71 -13.69
C GLU A 260 17.50 2.80 -14.76
N GLY A 261 18.13 2.56 -15.91
CA GLY A 261 18.41 3.58 -16.91
C GLY A 261 17.57 3.48 -18.19
N TYR A 262 17.75 4.49 -19.06
CA TYR A 262 17.11 4.55 -20.36
C TYR A 262 17.52 3.39 -21.27
N PHE A 263 18.83 3.15 -21.43
CA PHE A 263 19.31 2.05 -22.28
C PHE A 263 18.91 0.69 -21.74
N ASP A 264 18.94 0.52 -20.42
CA ASP A 264 18.49 -0.72 -19.78
C ASP A 264 17.01 -1.00 -20.00
N CYS A 265 16.21 -0.01 -20.40
CA CYS A 265 14.80 -0.19 -20.78
C CYS A 265 14.63 -0.34 -22.30
N VAL A 266 15.27 0.54 -23.07
CA VAL A 266 15.17 0.58 -24.54
C VAL A 266 15.74 -0.70 -25.18
N VAL A 267 16.84 -1.24 -24.63
CA VAL A 267 17.54 -2.39 -25.21
C VAL A 267 16.76 -3.69 -24.98
N PRO A 268 16.32 -4.06 -23.76
CA PRO A 268 15.39 -5.19 -23.60
C PRO A 268 14.14 -5.07 -24.45
N PHE A 269 13.55 -3.88 -24.57
CA PHE A 269 12.40 -3.67 -25.45
C PHE A 269 12.71 -4.06 -26.90
N GLN A 270 13.86 -3.63 -27.43
CA GLN A 270 14.33 -3.99 -28.78
C GLN A 270 14.49 -5.51 -28.95
N PHE A 271 14.97 -6.20 -27.92
CA PHE A 271 15.13 -7.65 -27.91
C PHE A 271 13.84 -8.43 -27.61
N GLY A 272 12.68 -7.75 -27.55
CA GLY A 272 11.37 -8.37 -27.40
C GLY A 272 10.83 -8.44 -25.97
N PHE A 273 11.61 -8.00 -24.97
CA PHE A 273 11.17 -7.86 -23.58
C PHE A 273 10.37 -6.58 -23.41
N ARG A 274 9.17 -6.57 -24.00
CA ARG A 274 8.28 -5.41 -24.04
C ARG A 274 7.64 -5.07 -22.70
N ASN A 275 7.84 -5.87 -21.65
CA ASN A 275 7.36 -5.65 -20.29
C ASN A 275 8.39 -4.96 -19.37
N THR A 276 9.38 -4.27 -19.96
CA THR A 276 10.46 -3.58 -19.23
C THR A 276 10.14 -2.12 -18.96
N VAL A 277 10.39 -1.65 -17.74
CA VAL A 277 10.21 -0.25 -17.30
C VAL A 277 11.42 0.23 -16.49
N ALA A 278 11.73 1.52 -16.55
CA ALA A 278 12.83 2.12 -15.77
C ALA A 278 12.37 3.14 -14.74
N SER A 279 13.03 3.15 -13.58
CA SER A 279 12.79 4.14 -12.51
C SER A 279 13.42 5.51 -12.78
N LEU A 280 14.48 5.56 -13.62
CA LEU A 280 15.24 6.75 -13.98
C LEU A 280 15.80 7.56 -12.79
N GLY A 281 16.05 6.90 -11.66
CA GLY A 281 16.50 7.53 -10.42
C GLY A 281 17.13 6.55 -9.45
N THR A 282 17.73 7.09 -8.39
CA THR A 282 18.50 6.32 -7.41
C THR A 282 17.63 5.53 -6.43
N SER A 283 16.39 5.96 -6.16
CA SER A 283 15.45 5.21 -5.32
C SER A 283 14.07 5.13 -5.97
N LEU A 284 13.46 3.95 -5.90
CA LEU A 284 12.08 3.75 -6.33
C LEU A 284 11.13 4.31 -5.25
N THR A 285 10.02 4.91 -5.68
CA THR A 285 9.05 5.55 -4.78
C THR A 285 7.79 4.70 -4.58
N GLU A 286 7.04 4.99 -3.53
CA GLU A 286 5.75 4.34 -3.27
C GLU A 286 4.74 4.59 -4.40
N ASN A 287 4.75 5.79 -4.99
CA ASN A 287 3.89 6.13 -6.12
C ASN A 287 4.23 5.31 -7.38
N GLN A 288 5.52 5.06 -7.65
CA GLN A 288 5.95 4.20 -8.75
C GLN A 288 5.54 2.75 -8.51
N VAL A 289 5.69 2.24 -7.27
CA VAL A 289 5.22 0.90 -6.89
C VAL A 289 3.70 0.78 -7.05
N ARG A 290 2.93 1.75 -6.54
CA ARG A 290 1.46 1.80 -6.72
C ARG A 290 1.06 1.85 -8.19
N LEU A 291 1.77 2.64 -9.00
CA LEU A 291 1.53 2.76 -10.43
C LEU A 291 1.72 1.42 -11.14
N LEU A 292 2.83 0.73 -10.86
CA LEU A 292 3.12 -0.59 -11.43
C LEU A 292 2.11 -1.66 -10.96
N GLY A 293 1.65 -1.55 -9.71
CA GLY A 293 0.67 -2.44 -9.07
C GLY A 293 -0.71 -2.43 -9.69
N ARG A 294 -0.99 -1.48 -10.59
CA ARG A 294 -2.21 -1.46 -11.43
C ARG A 294 -2.16 -2.49 -12.57
N TYR A 295 -0.99 -3.04 -12.88
CA TYR A 295 -0.75 -3.90 -14.04
C TYR A 295 -0.33 -5.32 -13.64
N THR A 296 0.44 -5.47 -12.56
CA THR A 296 0.87 -6.76 -12.03
C THR A 296 1.34 -6.63 -10.58
N ARG A 297 1.38 -7.76 -9.85
CA ARG A 297 2.07 -7.88 -8.54
C ARG A 297 3.37 -8.67 -8.63
N ASN A 298 3.80 -9.09 -9.82
CA ASN A 298 5.07 -9.78 -10.01
C ASN A 298 6.09 -8.84 -10.67
N VAL A 299 7.26 -8.70 -10.05
CA VAL A 299 8.33 -7.84 -10.58
C VAL A 299 9.66 -8.59 -10.54
N VAL A 300 10.40 -8.47 -11.64
CA VAL A 300 11.76 -8.98 -11.75
C VAL A 300 12.70 -7.78 -11.85
N ILE A 301 13.56 -7.62 -10.85
CA ILE A 301 14.55 -6.55 -10.79
C ILE A 301 15.80 -7.00 -11.54
N SER A 302 16.22 -6.21 -12.52
CA SER A 302 17.41 -6.45 -13.33
C SER A 302 18.31 -5.22 -13.30
N PHE A 303 18.98 -5.02 -12.18
CA PHE A 303 19.87 -3.88 -11.93
C PHE A 303 21.34 -4.27 -12.11
N ASP A 304 22.20 -3.26 -12.23
CA ASP A 304 23.65 -3.45 -12.35
C ASP A 304 24.24 -4.00 -11.02
N PRO A 305 24.96 -5.13 -11.04
CA PRO A 305 25.51 -5.79 -9.85
C PRO A 305 26.51 -4.94 -9.05
N ASP A 306 27.22 -4.00 -9.69
CA ASP A 306 28.29 -3.20 -9.08
C ASP A 306 27.83 -1.79 -8.65
N SER A 307 26.55 -1.49 -8.84
CA SER A 307 26.02 -0.15 -8.65
C SER A 307 25.69 0.15 -7.18
N ALA A 308 25.76 1.44 -6.83
CA ALA A 308 25.00 2.00 -5.71
C ALA A 308 23.49 1.67 -5.82
N GLY A 309 23.03 1.34 -7.04
CA GLY A 309 21.69 0.89 -7.41
C GLY A 309 21.25 -0.39 -6.74
N LEU A 310 22.08 -1.42 -6.56
CA LEU A 310 21.66 -2.64 -5.83
C LEU A 310 21.42 -2.38 -4.33
N SER A 311 22.27 -1.58 -3.70
CA SER A 311 22.08 -1.14 -2.30
C SER A 311 20.88 -0.19 -2.16
N ALA A 312 20.59 0.61 -3.19
CA ALA A 312 19.39 1.46 -3.23
C ALA A 312 18.12 0.68 -3.61
N ALA A 313 18.24 -0.41 -4.37
CA ALA A 313 17.18 -1.36 -4.69
C ALA A 313 16.75 -2.08 -3.43
N LEU A 314 17.70 -2.60 -2.63
CA LEU A 314 17.41 -3.18 -1.32
C LEU A 314 16.59 -2.20 -0.46
N ARG A 315 16.93 -0.91 -0.48
CA ARG A 315 16.19 0.16 0.23
C ARG A 315 14.82 0.50 -0.37
N SER A 316 14.52 0.09 -1.59
CA SER A 316 13.26 0.39 -2.27
C SER A 316 12.37 -0.83 -2.51
N ILE A 317 12.89 -2.04 -2.29
CA ILE A 317 12.17 -3.32 -2.41
C ILE A 317 11.21 -3.53 -1.25
N ASP A 318 11.50 -2.93 -0.12
CA ASP A 318 10.62 -2.95 1.02
C ASP A 318 9.23 -2.36 0.70
N LEU A 319 9.16 -1.35 -0.18
CA LEU A 319 7.92 -0.78 -0.71
C LEU A 319 7.14 -1.81 -1.54
N PHE A 320 7.84 -2.64 -2.34
CA PHE A 320 7.20 -3.73 -3.07
C PHE A 320 6.63 -4.78 -2.13
N LEU A 321 7.40 -5.22 -1.14
CA LEU A 321 6.96 -6.24 -0.17
C LEU A 321 5.73 -5.75 0.60
N GLN A 322 5.74 -4.51 1.12
CA GLN A 322 4.60 -3.91 1.82
C GLN A 322 3.33 -3.88 0.98
N GLN A 323 3.47 -3.69 -0.33
CA GLN A 323 2.36 -3.65 -1.28
C GLN A 323 2.00 -5.04 -1.83
N GLY A 324 2.52 -6.12 -1.23
CA GLY A 324 2.20 -7.49 -1.59
C GLY A 324 2.71 -7.93 -2.96
N PHE A 325 3.84 -7.38 -3.41
CA PHE A 325 4.48 -7.84 -4.63
C PHE A 325 5.34 -9.07 -4.40
N ARG A 326 5.35 -9.96 -5.38
CA ARG A 326 6.36 -11.00 -5.54
C ARG A 326 7.53 -10.41 -6.30
N VAL A 327 8.68 -10.35 -5.63
CA VAL A 327 9.89 -9.72 -6.16
C VAL A 327 10.95 -10.78 -6.41
N ASN A 328 11.38 -10.88 -7.66
CA ASN A 328 12.56 -11.67 -8.04
C ASN A 328 13.70 -10.75 -8.46
N VAL A 329 14.94 -11.24 -8.34
CA VAL A 329 16.15 -10.53 -8.74
C VAL A 329 16.91 -11.36 -9.77
N VAL A 330 17.25 -10.74 -10.90
CA VAL A 330 18.19 -11.29 -11.87
C VAL A 330 19.59 -10.93 -11.45
N SER A 331 20.45 -11.95 -11.30
CA SER A 331 21.89 -11.75 -11.11
C SER A 331 22.60 -11.91 -12.45
N LEU A 332 23.01 -10.78 -13.04
CA LEU A 332 23.90 -10.77 -14.19
C LEU A 332 25.36 -10.98 -13.74
N PRO A 333 26.25 -11.50 -14.60
CA PRO A 333 27.67 -11.59 -14.28
C PRO A 333 28.28 -10.20 -14.04
N GLU A 334 29.39 -10.15 -13.30
CA GLU A 334 30.12 -8.90 -12.99
C GLU A 334 30.47 -8.13 -14.27
N GLY A 335 30.35 -6.80 -14.23
CA GLY A 335 30.58 -5.93 -15.39
C GLY A 335 29.45 -5.90 -16.44
N TYR A 336 28.36 -6.66 -16.25
CA TYR A 336 27.20 -6.60 -17.14
C TYR A 336 26.02 -5.82 -16.54
N ASP A 337 25.47 -4.91 -17.34
CA ASP A 337 24.14 -4.35 -17.17
C ASP A 337 23.16 -5.06 -18.15
N PRO A 338 21.84 -4.83 -18.07
CA PRO A 338 20.89 -5.45 -19.01
C PRO A 338 21.23 -5.14 -20.47
N ASP A 339 21.73 -3.93 -20.75
CA ASP A 339 22.11 -3.47 -22.08
C ASP A 339 23.30 -4.27 -22.65
N THR A 340 24.43 -4.31 -21.95
CA THR A 340 25.64 -5.03 -22.37
C THR A 340 25.41 -6.53 -22.39
N PHE A 341 24.65 -7.08 -21.44
CA PHE A 341 24.34 -8.51 -21.40
C PHE A 341 23.54 -8.96 -22.62
N LEU A 342 22.47 -8.24 -22.96
CA LEU A 342 21.63 -8.57 -24.12
C LEU A 342 22.38 -8.48 -25.43
N ARG A 343 23.31 -7.53 -25.57
CA ARG A 343 24.14 -7.40 -26.77
C ARG A 343 25.06 -8.60 -26.97
N GLU A 344 25.64 -9.10 -25.89
CA GLU A 344 26.63 -10.17 -25.99
C GLU A 344 25.98 -11.56 -25.97
N LYS A 345 25.00 -11.79 -25.10
CA LYS A 345 24.38 -13.10 -24.88
C LYS A 345 23.03 -13.27 -25.59
N GLY A 346 22.49 -12.21 -26.17
CA GLY A 346 21.24 -12.22 -26.91
C GLY A 346 19.99 -12.42 -26.04
N ALA A 347 18.83 -12.43 -26.70
CA ALA A 347 17.54 -12.59 -26.03
C ALA A 347 17.41 -13.94 -25.30
N ALA A 348 17.90 -15.03 -25.89
CA ALA A 348 17.84 -16.36 -25.27
C ALA A 348 18.59 -16.39 -23.93
N GLY A 349 19.82 -15.88 -23.89
CA GLY A 349 20.60 -15.82 -22.66
C GLY A 349 19.94 -14.97 -21.58
N TYR A 350 19.33 -13.84 -21.95
CA TYR A 350 18.62 -12.99 -20.98
C TYR A 350 17.32 -13.62 -20.49
N GLN A 351 16.59 -14.33 -21.37
CA GLN A 351 15.41 -15.09 -21.00
C GLN A 351 15.75 -16.21 -20.01
N ASP A 352 16.89 -16.89 -20.19
CA ASP A 352 17.35 -17.90 -19.24
C ASP A 352 17.68 -17.27 -17.88
N LYS A 353 18.32 -16.10 -17.86
CA LYS A 353 18.55 -15.35 -16.61
C LYS A 353 17.26 -14.92 -15.91
N LEU A 354 16.24 -14.51 -16.66
CA LEU A 354 14.91 -14.18 -16.12
C LEU A 354 14.23 -15.43 -15.52
N LYS A 355 14.30 -16.58 -16.21
CA LYS A 355 13.74 -17.85 -15.71
C LYS A 355 14.44 -18.33 -14.44
N THR A 356 15.74 -18.15 -14.34
CA THR A 356 16.54 -18.50 -13.17
C THR A 356 16.65 -17.34 -12.17
N SER A 357 15.78 -16.33 -12.27
CA SER A 357 15.75 -15.23 -11.30
C SER A 357 15.38 -15.76 -9.91
N THR A 358 15.97 -15.18 -8.88
CA THR A 358 15.85 -15.68 -7.51
C THR A 358 14.84 -14.84 -6.73
N PRO A 359 13.95 -15.43 -5.91
CA PRO A 359 13.11 -14.67 -5.00
C PRO A 359 13.95 -13.74 -4.12
N PHE A 360 13.43 -12.54 -3.88
CA PHE A 360 14.20 -11.48 -3.24
C PHE A 360 14.75 -11.86 -1.86
N ILE A 361 13.95 -12.52 -1.03
CA ILE A 361 14.37 -12.93 0.31
C ILE A 361 15.56 -13.88 0.25
N GLU A 362 15.54 -14.84 -0.68
CA GLU A 362 16.65 -15.77 -0.89
C GLU A 362 17.90 -15.07 -1.45
N PHE A 363 17.72 -14.14 -2.38
CA PHE A 363 18.80 -13.31 -2.91
C PHE A 363 19.46 -12.47 -1.79
N ALA A 364 18.66 -11.78 -0.98
CA ALA A 364 19.13 -10.95 0.12
C ALA A 364 19.87 -11.79 1.17
N LEU A 365 19.31 -12.94 1.56
CA LEU A 365 19.94 -13.87 2.48
C LEU A 365 21.30 -14.35 1.95
N SER A 366 21.35 -14.79 0.69
CA SER A 366 22.59 -15.24 0.05
C SER A 366 23.66 -14.15 0.02
N ARG A 367 23.25 -12.90 -0.24
CA ARG A 367 24.15 -11.74 -0.20
C ARG A 367 24.68 -11.47 1.20
N PHE A 368 23.82 -11.43 2.22
CA PHE A 368 24.23 -11.18 3.61
C PHE A 368 25.18 -12.26 4.14
N LEU A 369 24.99 -13.52 3.71
CA LEU A 369 25.91 -14.60 4.05
C LEU A 369 27.28 -14.43 3.38
N LYS A 370 27.33 -14.08 2.09
CA LYS A 370 28.59 -13.89 1.34
C LYS A 370 29.42 -12.71 1.83
N GLN A 371 28.79 -11.66 2.36
CA GLN A 371 29.48 -10.48 2.89
C GLN A 371 30.19 -10.73 4.24
N ARG A 372 30.03 -11.93 4.83
CA ARG A 372 30.56 -12.26 6.15
C ARG A 372 31.69 -13.27 6.05
N LYS A 373 32.73 -13.06 6.87
CA LYS A 373 33.86 -13.98 6.98
C LYS A 373 33.47 -15.31 7.63
N ASP A 374 32.62 -15.26 8.67
CA ASP A 374 32.08 -16.45 9.34
C ASP A 374 30.56 -16.30 9.55
N PRO A 375 29.75 -16.53 8.49
CA PRO A 375 28.30 -16.35 8.54
C PRO A 375 27.58 -17.36 9.44
N PHE A 376 28.22 -18.49 9.79
CA PHE A 376 27.60 -19.57 10.56
C PHE A 376 28.03 -19.61 12.04
N SER A 377 28.96 -18.74 12.45
CA SER A 377 29.16 -18.43 13.89
C SER A 377 27.87 -17.93 14.56
N PRO A 378 27.73 -18.08 15.90
CA PRO A 378 26.59 -17.51 16.63
C PRO A 378 26.34 -16.03 16.31
N LYS A 379 27.42 -15.22 16.29
CA LYS A 379 27.37 -13.79 15.93
C LYS A 379 26.95 -13.58 14.47
N GLY A 380 27.52 -14.34 13.53
CA GLY A 380 27.19 -14.24 12.10
C GLY A 380 25.72 -14.56 11.82
N LYS A 381 25.17 -15.59 12.47
CA LYS A 381 23.74 -15.94 12.39
C LYS A 381 22.85 -14.84 12.97
N GLN A 382 23.15 -14.37 14.18
CA GLN A 382 22.39 -13.29 14.84
C GLN A 382 22.32 -12.03 13.99
N GLU A 383 23.47 -11.57 13.49
CA GLU A 383 23.54 -10.36 12.67
C GLU A 383 22.87 -10.55 11.29
N THR A 384 22.87 -11.77 10.73
CA THR A 384 22.14 -12.07 9.48
C THR A 384 20.63 -12.05 9.69
N VAL A 385 20.15 -12.64 10.80
CA VAL A 385 18.73 -12.58 11.19
C VAL A 385 18.29 -11.13 11.35
N ALA A 386 19.06 -10.31 12.07
CA ALA A 386 18.75 -8.88 12.26
C ALA A 386 18.63 -8.10 10.94
N LEU A 387 19.41 -8.44 9.91
CA LEU A 387 19.35 -7.79 8.60
C LEU A 387 18.17 -8.25 7.74
N ILE A 388 17.77 -9.53 7.83
CA ILE A 388 16.68 -10.07 6.99
C ILE A 388 15.29 -9.82 7.60
N LEU A 389 15.22 -9.70 8.94
CA LEU A 389 13.97 -9.52 9.69
C LEU A 389 13.07 -8.38 9.17
N PRO A 390 13.60 -7.18 8.84
CA PRO A 390 12.78 -6.07 8.35
C PRO A 390 12.06 -6.37 7.04
N TYR A 391 12.61 -7.26 6.19
CA TYR A 391 11.96 -7.67 4.95
C TYR A 391 10.87 -8.71 5.21
N LEU A 392 11.14 -9.71 6.06
CA LEU A 392 10.16 -10.72 6.46
C LEU A 392 8.90 -10.10 7.09
N LEU A 393 9.07 -9.08 7.93
CA LEU A 393 7.97 -8.37 8.57
C LEU A 393 7.08 -7.59 7.60
N LYS A 394 7.61 -7.21 6.43
CA LYS A 394 6.89 -6.44 5.41
C LYS A 394 6.06 -7.30 4.47
N ILE A 395 6.21 -8.62 4.50
CA ILE A 395 5.44 -9.55 3.65
C ILE A 395 4.03 -9.68 4.23
N PRO A 396 2.96 -9.19 3.58
CA PRO A 396 1.62 -9.16 4.17
C PRO A 396 1.01 -10.56 4.32
N ASP A 397 1.26 -11.45 3.34
CA ASP A 397 0.73 -12.82 3.35
C ASP A 397 1.41 -13.67 4.43
N ARG A 398 0.61 -14.29 5.31
CA ARG A 398 1.10 -15.05 6.46
C ARG A 398 1.74 -16.38 6.06
N ILE A 399 1.25 -17.00 5.00
CA ILE A 399 1.75 -18.29 4.51
C ILE A 399 3.10 -18.06 3.83
N GLU A 400 3.16 -17.12 2.89
CA GLU A 400 4.40 -16.74 2.21
C GLU A 400 5.48 -16.31 3.22
N ARG A 401 5.09 -15.52 4.23
CA ARG A 401 6.00 -15.14 5.32
C ARG A 401 6.52 -16.34 6.10
N ALA A 402 5.66 -17.32 6.41
CA ALA A 402 6.06 -18.54 7.13
C ALA A 402 7.04 -19.39 6.31
N GLU A 403 6.80 -19.55 5.01
CA GLU A 403 7.70 -20.27 4.09
C GLU A 403 9.08 -19.62 4.05
N TYR A 404 9.16 -18.29 3.91
CA TYR A 404 10.44 -17.60 3.93
C TYR A 404 11.15 -17.65 5.29
N VAL A 405 10.40 -17.64 6.39
CA VAL A 405 10.97 -17.86 7.73
C VAL A 405 11.60 -19.26 7.82
N SER A 406 10.92 -20.29 7.31
CA SER A 406 11.44 -21.65 7.26
C SER A 406 12.70 -21.76 6.38
N LEU A 407 12.70 -21.09 5.22
CA LEU A 407 13.86 -21.00 4.33
C LEU A 407 15.07 -20.37 5.04
N VAL A 408 14.88 -19.25 5.74
CA VAL A 408 15.95 -18.57 6.49
C VAL A 408 16.46 -19.47 7.62
N ALA A 409 15.55 -20.12 8.37
CA ALA A 409 15.90 -21.04 9.45
C ALA A 409 16.74 -22.23 8.95
N GLY A 410 16.31 -22.88 7.88
CA GLY A 410 17.01 -23.99 7.25
C GLY A 410 18.40 -23.57 6.75
N ARG A 411 18.51 -22.42 6.09
CA ARG A 411 19.79 -21.93 5.56
C ARG A 411 20.79 -21.60 6.66
N LEU A 412 20.32 -21.00 7.76
CA LEU A 412 21.14 -20.64 8.92
C LEU A 412 21.35 -21.79 9.91
N LYS A 413 20.64 -22.91 9.75
CA LYS A 413 20.59 -24.01 10.73
C LYS A 413 20.29 -23.48 12.14
N ILE A 414 19.18 -22.76 12.26
CA ILE A 414 18.63 -22.27 13.53
C ILE A 414 17.20 -22.75 13.67
N ASP A 415 16.73 -22.91 14.91
CA ASP A 415 15.34 -23.24 15.17
C ASP A 415 14.44 -22.10 14.66
N GLU A 416 13.42 -22.47 13.89
CA GLU A 416 12.45 -21.54 13.32
C GLU A 416 11.74 -20.70 14.41
N GLN A 417 11.49 -21.29 15.59
CA GLN A 417 10.86 -20.62 16.72
C GLN A 417 11.68 -19.44 17.24
N LEU A 418 13.01 -19.49 17.12
CA LEU A 418 13.89 -18.39 17.51
C LEU A 418 13.74 -17.19 16.56
N ILE A 419 13.62 -17.43 15.25
CA ILE A 419 13.34 -16.37 14.28
C ILE A 419 11.97 -15.76 14.55
N ARG A 420 10.96 -16.60 14.81
CA ARG A 420 9.61 -16.14 15.17
C ARG A 420 9.61 -15.31 16.45
N ALA A 421 10.43 -15.67 17.45
CA ALA A 421 10.60 -14.87 18.67
C ALA A 421 11.22 -13.49 18.38
N GLU A 422 12.27 -13.42 17.56
CA GLU A 422 12.87 -12.15 17.13
C GLU A 422 11.89 -11.29 16.31
N MET A 423 11.08 -11.90 15.44
CA MET A 423 10.03 -11.19 14.71
C MET A 423 9.01 -10.55 15.66
N ARG A 424 8.55 -11.30 16.68
CA ARG A 424 7.63 -10.77 17.71
C ARG A 424 8.24 -9.59 18.45
N LYS A 425 9.47 -9.75 18.94
CA LYS A 425 10.25 -8.70 19.61
C LYS A 425 10.39 -7.45 18.75
N ALA A 426 10.71 -7.60 17.47
CA ALA A 426 10.89 -6.48 16.54
C ALA A 426 9.58 -5.75 16.20
N THR A 427 8.42 -6.42 16.27
CA THR A 427 7.11 -5.76 16.12
C THR A 427 6.68 -4.97 17.36
N GLY A 428 7.50 -4.93 18.42
CA GLY A 428 7.10 -4.33 19.69
C GLY A 428 5.97 -5.10 20.37
N LYS A 429 5.67 -6.31 19.90
CA LYS A 429 4.78 -7.24 20.59
C LYS A 429 5.62 -7.91 21.69
N PRO A 430 5.43 -7.57 22.98
CA PRO A 430 6.09 -8.29 24.06
C PRO A 430 5.74 -9.78 23.98
N GLU A 431 6.57 -10.62 24.62
CA GLU A 431 6.37 -12.07 24.78
C GLU A 431 5.03 -12.48 25.44
N SER A 432 4.11 -11.54 25.69
CA SER A 432 2.90 -11.74 26.48
C SER A 432 1.57 -11.64 25.72
N GLY A 433 1.55 -11.72 24.38
CA GLY A 433 0.31 -11.58 23.60
C GLY A 433 -0.24 -12.91 23.06
N GLU A 434 0.49 -13.56 22.14
CA GLU A 434 -0.08 -14.64 21.31
C GLU A 434 -0.43 -15.95 22.03
N LYS A 435 0.09 -16.19 23.24
CA LYS A 435 -0.36 -17.30 24.09
C LYS A 435 -1.30 -16.87 25.21
N ARG A 436 -1.40 -15.58 25.51
CA ARG A 436 -2.20 -15.09 26.64
C ARG A 436 -3.67 -14.95 26.26
N TRP A 437 -4.02 -14.45 25.08
CA TRP A 437 -5.43 -14.33 24.70
C TRP A 437 -6.12 -15.69 24.48
N LEU A 438 -5.42 -16.70 23.94
CA LEU A 438 -5.93 -18.07 23.83
C LEU A 438 -6.02 -18.77 25.20
N SER A 439 -5.12 -18.46 26.15
CA SER A 439 -5.26 -18.91 27.55
C SER A 439 -6.32 -18.14 28.32
N ASP A 440 -6.54 -16.86 28.01
CA ASP A 440 -7.48 -15.96 28.69
C ASP A 440 -8.91 -16.15 28.16
N LEU A 441 -9.10 -16.53 26.89
CA LEU A 441 -10.36 -17.12 26.39
C LEU A 441 -10.60 -18.52 26.93
N GLY A 442 -9.59 -19.21 27.45
CA GLY A 442 -9.73 -20.41 28.26
C GLY A 442 -10.07 -20.11 29.73
N ASN A 443 -9.55 -19.00 30.27
CA ASN A 443 -9.62 -18.61 31.68
C ASN A 443 -10.68 -17.56 32.03
N LEU A 444 -11.36 -16.93 31.07
CA LEU A 444 -12.48 -16.03 31.38
C LEU A 444 -13.56 -16.84 32.10
N GLY A 445 -13.87 -16.47 33.34
CA GLY A 445 -14.93 -17.12 34.10
C GLY A 445 -16.26 -17.07 33.35
N LEU A 446 -17.08 -18.12 33.48
CA LEU A 446 -18.42 -18.17 32.90
C LEU A 446 -19.24 -16.92 33.25
N ASP A 447 -19.04 -16.39 34.46
CA ASP A 447 -19.73 -15.20 34.96
C ASP A 447 -19.42 -13.94 34.14
N GLU A 448 -18.15 -13.70 33.81
CA GLU A 448 -17.72 -12.53 33.03
C GLU A 448 -18.24 -12.60 31.58
N ARG A 449 -18.22 -13.80 30.99
CA ARG A 449 -18.75 -14.03 29.63
C ARG A 449 -20.25 -13.82 29.58
N THR A 450 -20.98 -14.32 30.59
CA THR A 450 -22.43 -14.19 30.68
C THR A 450 -22.84 -12.72 30.76
N LEU A 451 -22.15 -11.92 31.59
CA LEU A 451 -22.44 -10.49 31.71
C LEU A 451 -22.03 -9.71 30.45
N LEU A 452 -20.89 -10.01 29.83
CA LEU A 452 -20.48 -9.35 28.58
C LEU A 452 -21.43 -9.68 27.42
N ALA A 453 -21.87 -10.94 27.30
CA ALA A 453 -22.85 -11.32 26.29
C ALA A 453 -24.20 -10.62 26.53
N ALA A 454 -24.66 -10.57 27.78
CA ALA A 454 -25.91 -9.89 28.13
C ALA A 454 -25.89 -8.38 27.82
N VAL A 455 -24.73 -7.71 27.89
CA VAL A 455 -24.62 -6.26 27.58
C VAL A 455 -24.96 -5.95 26.13
N PHE A 456 -24.63 -6.85 25.20
CA PHE A 456 -24.86 -6.65 23.76
C PHE A 456 -26.10 -7.38 23.24
N ASP A 457 -26.82 -8.06 24.14
CA ASP A 457 -28.05 -8.77 23.81
C ASP A 457 -29.27 -7.82 23.83
N GLU A 458 -30.13 -7.95 22.82
CA GLU A 458 -31.29 -7.06 22.63
C GLU A 458 -32.33 -7.23 23.75
N GLN A 459 -32.47 -8.44 24.31
CA GLN A 459 -33.41 -8.75 25.37
C GLN A 459 -32.84 -8.45 26.77
N TRP A 460 -31.56 -8.78 27.00
CA TRP A 460 -30.98 -8.78 28.34
C TRP A 460 -30.19 -7.53 28.71
N SER A 461 -29.81 -6.69 27.73
CA SER A 461 -29.05 -5.46 27.99
C SER A 461 -29.71 -4.55 29.03
N GLN A 462 -31.03 -4.37 28.97
CA GLN A 462 -31.78 -3.54 29.93
C GLN A 462 -31.78 -4.11 31.35
N VAL A 463 -31.61 -5.43 31.51
CA VAL A 463 -31.57 -6.11 32.81
C VAL A 463 -30.17 -6.07 33.40
N VAL A 464 -29.13 -6.31 32.59
CA VAL A 464 -27.74 -6.38 33.07
C VAL A 464 -27.16 -4.99 33.31
N LEU A 465 -27.45 -4.01 32.43
CA LEU A 465 -26.80 -2.70 32.48
C LEU A 465 -26.95 -2.00 33.84
N PRO A 466 -28.11 -1.97 34.52
CA PRO A 466 -28.25 -1.36 35.85
C PRO A 466 -27.43 -2.05 36.96
N LEU A 467 -27.09 -3.32 36.77
CA LEU A 467 -26.39 -4.15 37.77
C LEU A 467 -24.86 -4.02 37.70
N LEU A 468 -24.34 -3.34 36.68
CA LEU A 468 -22.90 -3.14 36.48
C LEU A 468 -22.41 -1.94 37.28
N GLU A 469 -21.51 -2.21 38.22
CA GLU A 469 -20.78 -1.24 39.04
C GLU A 469 -19.28 -1.44 38.80
N SER A 470 -18.49 -0.35 38.78
CA SER A 470 -17.05 -0.41 38.44
C SER A 470 -16.25 -1.31 39.37
N GLU A 471 -16.67 -1.37 40.64
CA GLU A 471 -16.01 -2.14 41.70
C GLU A 471 -16.10 -3.66 41.49
N LEU A 472 -17.15 -4.13 40.81
CA LEU A 472 -17.34 -5.56 40.50
C LEU A 472 -16.19 -6.13 39.66
N PHE A 473 -15.66 -5.30 38.75
CA PHE A 473 -14.70 -5.72 37.73
C PHE A 473 -13.26 -5.33 38.04
N ALA A 474 -13.02 -4.56 39.11
CA ALA A 474 -11.69 -4.10 39.49
C ALA A 474 -10.69 -5.27 39.54
N GLY A 475 -9.58 -5.18 38.81
CA GLY A 475 -8.57 -6.25 38.75
C GLY A 475 -8.91 -7.46 37.86
N LEU A 476 -10.04 -7.46 37.15
CA LEU A 476 -10.34 -8.46 36.11
C LEU A 476 -9.78 -8.02 34.76
N THR A 477 -9.50 -8.97 33.87
CA THR A 477 -9.08 -8.70 32.48
C THR A 477 -10.16 -7.98 31.67
N THR A 478 -11.42 -8.17 32.05
CA THR A 478 -12.60 -7.56 31.42
C THR A 478 -12.94 -6.16 31.95
N ALA A 479 -12.24 -5.67 32.99
CA ALA A 479 -12.51 -4.37 33.61
C ALA A 479 -12.57 -3.20 32.61
N PRO A 480 -11.59 -3.03 31.68
CA PRO A 480 -11.62 -1.91 30.74
C PRO A 480 -12.84 -1.92 29.81
N ILE A 481 -13.39 -3.10 29.52
CA ILE A 481 -14.60 -3.23 28.71
C ILE A 481 -15.80 -2.75 29.52
N PHE A 482 -15.98 -3.24 30.74
CA PHE A 482 -17.09 -2.85 31.59
C PHE A 482 -17.05 -1.38 32.02
N GLU A 483 -15.86 -0.81 32.24
CA GLU A 483 -15.69 0.62 32.51
C GLU A 483 -16.22 1.47 31.35
N LYS A 484 -15.92 1.10 30.10
CA LYS A 484 -16.45 1.79 28.92
C LYS A 484 -17.96 1.59 28.73
N VAL A 485 -18.49 0.43 29.09
CA VAL A 485 -19.95 0.20 29.14
C VAL A 485 -20.61 1.13 30.16
N ILE A 486 -20.06 1.24 31.37
CA ILE A 486 -20.58 2.12 32.43
C ILE A 486 -20.46 3.59 32.05
N GLU A 487 -19.33 4.00 31.44
CA GLU A 487 -19.12 5.35 30.93
C GLU A 487 -20.19 5.72 29.88
N LEU A 488 -20.43 4.85 28.90
CA LEU A 488 -21.46 5.07 27.88
C LEU A 488 -22.87 5.12 28.47
N ARG A 489 -23.17 4.26 29.46
CA ARG A 489 -24.45 4.27 30.21
C ARG A 489 -24.67 5.61 30.91
N GLN A 490 -23.65 6.13 31.62
CA GLN A 490 -23.72 7.42 32.32
C GLN A 490 -23.90 8.61 31.36
N LEU A 491 -23.27 8.53 30.18
CA LEU A 491 -23.40 9.54 29.13
C LEU A 491 -24.68 9.40 28.27
N ASN A 492 -25.55 8.43 28.60
CA ASN A 492 -26.75 8.08 27.84
C ASN A 492 -26.47 7.87 26.33
N ARG A 493 -25.33 7.25 26.02
CA ARG A 493 -24.89 6.94 24.65
C ARG A 493 -25.20 5.49 24.29
N LYS A 494 -25.34 5.24 23.00
CA LYS A 494 -25.60 3.89 22.48
C LYS A 494 -24.44 2.95 22.82
N ILE A 495 -24.76 1.81 23.44
CA ILE A 495 -23.82 0.75 23.77
C ILE A 495 -23.95 -0.32 22.68
N ASP A 496 -23.05 -0.28 21.70
CA ASP A 496 -22.95 -1.30 20.66
C ASP A 496 -21.50 -1.65 20.37
N VAL A 497 -21.27 -2.81 19.74
CA VAL A 497 -19.93 -3.33 19.45
C VAL A 497 -19.09 -2.34 18.64
N ILE A 498 -19.71 -1.61 17.70
CA ILE A 498 -19.03 -0.63 16.84
C ILE A 498 -18.52 0.56 17.66
N THR A 499 -19.33 1.07 18.57
CA THR A 499 -19.00 2.20 19.45
C THR A 499 -17.93 1.79 20.45
N MET A 500 -18.10 0.63 21.08
CA MET A 500 -17.12 0.06 22.02
C MET A 500 -15.77 -0.18 21.35
N ARG A 501 -15.75 -0.69 20.12
CA ARG A 501 -14.53 -0.91 19.32
C ARG A 501 -13.74 0.38 19.07
N LYS A 502 -14.43 1.50 18.88
CA LYS A 502 -13.76 2.81 18.69
C LYS A 502 -13.14 3.33 19.98
N LEU A 503 -13.75 3.03 21.12
CA LEU A 503 -13.32 3.53 22.43
C LEU A 503 -12.22 2.70 23.08
N LEU A 504 -12.16 1.39 22.79
CA LEU A 504 -11.18 0.47 23.36
C LEU A 504 -9.81 0.49 22.65
N GLY A 505 -9.65 1.25 21.56
CA GLY A 505 -8.38 1.31 20.81
C GLY A 505 -7.98 -0.01 20.14
N GLU A 506 -6.70 -0.18 19.81
CA GLU A 506 -6.14 -1.46 19.36
C GLU A 506 -5.55 -2.21 20.57
N GLY A 507 -5.90 -3.49 20.77
CA GLY A 507 -5.40 -4.31 21.88
C GLY A 507 -6.34 -5.45 22.30
N ASP A 508 -5.93 -6.19 23.33
CA ASP A 508 -6.55 -7.45 23.79
C ASP A 508 -8.03 -7.31 24.18
N CYS A 509 -8.44 -6.18 24.76
CA CYS A 509 -9.84 -5.92 25.14
C CYS A 509 -10.77 -5.79 23.92
N ARG A 510 -10.27 -5.31 22.78
CA ARG A 510 -11.05 -5.20 21.54
C ARG A 510 -11.23 -6.57 20.89
N GLU A 511 -10.18 -7.38 20.85
CA GLU A 511 -10.26 -8.75 20.32
C GLU A 511 -11.17 -9.63 21.20
N LEU A 512 -11.09 -9.47 22.53
CA LEU A 512 -11.97 -10.14 23.48
C LEU A 512 -13.45 -9.75 23.30
N LEU A 513 -13.73 -8.45 23.14
CA LEU A 513 -15.07 -7.94 22.85
C LEU A 513 -15.62 -8.54 21.54
N GLU A 514 -14.82 -8.53 20.48
CA GLU A 514 -15.22 -9.06 19.17
C GLU A 514 -15.49 -10.58 19.23
N SER A 515 -14.69 -11.34 19.98
CA SER A 515 -14.90 -12.78 20.18
C SER A 515 -16.17 -13.09 20.96
N ILE A 516 -16.45 -12.37 22.05
CA ILE A 516 -17.64 -12.63 22.87
C ILE A 516 -18.90 -12.21 22.11
N ALA A 517 -18.87 -11.09 21.39
CA ALA A 517 -19.99 -10.67 20.54
C ALA A 517 -20.34 -11.70 19.46
N TRP A 518 -19.35 -12.42 18.92
CA TRP A 518 -19.57 -13.47 17.93
C TRP A 518 -20.07 -14.78 18.54
N ASN A 519 -19.55 -15.15 19.71
CA ASN A 519 -19.89 -16.40 20.41
C ASN A 519 -21.04 -16.25 21.42
N ALA A 520 -21.65 -15.06 21.53
CA ALA A 520 -22.74 -14.79 22.48
C ALA A 520 -23.94 -15.75 22.32
N SER A 521 -24.16 -16.23 21.09
CA SER A 521 -25.22 -17.21 20.78
C SER A 521 -25.01 -18.61 21.39
N GLU A 522 -23.79 -18.93 21.86
CA GLU A 522 -23.48 -20.20 22.53
C GLU A 522 -23.78 -20.17 24.04
N LEU A 523 -24.00 -18.98 24.62
CA LEU A 523 -24.36 -18.80 26.03
C LEU A 523 -25.88 -18.78 26.17
N GLN A 524 -26.44 -19.69 26.96
CA GLN A 524 -27.86 -19.63 27.32
C GLN A 524 -28.11 -18.50 28.31
N LEU A 525 -28.39 -17.30 27.80
CA LEU A 525 -28.72 -16.13 28.61
C LEU A 525 -30.12 -16.28 29.23
N THR A 526 -30.15 -16.37 30.55
CA THR A 526 -31.38 -16.33 31.36
C THR A 526 -31.23 -15.30 32.46
N GLN A 527 -32.35 -14.80 32.99
CA GLN A 527 -32.34 -13.86 34.12
C GLN A 527 -31.61 -14.46 35.33
N GLU A 528 -31.81 -15.76 35.60
CA GLU A 528 -31.14 -16.48 36.68
C GLU A 528 -29.63 -16.54 36.49
N ALA A 529 -29.16 -16.82 35.27
CA ALA A 529 -27.73 -16.85 34.94
C ALA A 529 -27.09 -15.47 35.13
N ILE A 530 -27.73 -14.40 34.65
CA ILE A 530 -27.21 -13.02 34.77
C ILE A 530 -27.14 -12.59 36.24
N LEU A 531 -28.23 -12.78 37.00
CA LEU A 531 -28.26 -12.44 38.43
C LEU A 531 -27.32 -13.34 39.25
N GLY A 532 -27.15 -14.60 38.85
CA GLY A 532 -26.15 -15.51 39.39
C GLY A 532 -24.74 -14.98 39.20
N SER A 533 -24.39 -14.59 37.98
CA SER A 533 -23.06 -14.06 37.64
C SER A 533 -22.72 -12.76 38.37
N VAL A 534 -23.68 -11.84 38.53
CA VAL A 534 -23.47 -10.63 39.34
C VAL A 534 -23.18 -11.00 40.80
N ARG A 535 -23.94 -11.93 41.40
CA ARG A 535 -23.71 -12.38 42.78
C ARG A 535 -22.34 -13.05 42.95
N THR A 536 -21.94 -13.89 41.99
CA THR A 536 -20.61 -14.53 42.01
C THR A 536 -19.50 -13.50 41.96
N LEU A 537 -19.59 -12.49 41.09
CA LEU A 537 -18.59 -11.43 41.00
C LEU A 537 -18.57 -10.53 42.24
N LYS A 538 -19.73 -10.21 42.83
CA LYS A 538 -19.82 -9.51 44.13
C LYS A 538 -19.11 -10.28 45.24
N GLN A 539 -19.33 -11.58 45.31
CA GLN A 539 -18.66 -12.42 46.31
C GLN A 539 -17.13 -12.43 46.12
N ARG A 540 -16.67 -12.57 44.87
CA ARG A 540 -15.23 -12.49 44.55
C ARG A 540 -14.63 -11.11 44.84
N GLN A 541 -15.38 -10.04 44.63
CA GLN A 541 -14.96 -8.69 45.01
C GLN A 541 -14.76 -8.60 46.52
N ILE A 542 -15.75 -8.97 47.32
CA ILE A 542 -15.67 -8.95 48.80
C ILE A 542 -14.47 -9.77 49.31
N GLU A 543 -14.19 -10.92 48.68
CA GLU A 543 -13.04 -11.75 49.04
C GLU A 543 -11.70 -11.08 48.73
N ARG A 544 -11.58 -10.44 47.57
CA ARG A 544 -10.39 -9.67 47.18
C ARG A 544 -10.18 -8.46 48.09
N ASP A 545 -11.22 -7.70 48.38
CA ASP A 545 -11.15 -6.54 49.27
C ASP A 545 -10.71 -6.97 50.68
N THR A 546 -11.24 -8.10 51.17
CA THR A 546 -10.83 -8.67 52.46
C THR A 546 -9.35 -9.08 52.48
N LEU A 547 -8.85 -9.67 51.38
CA LEU A 547 -7.43 -10.04 51.24
C LEU A 547 -6.53 -8.80 51.15
N ASN A 548 -6.88 -7.83 50.32
CA ASN A 548 -6.14 -6.58 50.17
C ASN A 548 -6.06 -5.81 51.48
N SER A 549 -7.15 -5.70 52.24
CA SER A 549 -7.12 -5.11 53.58
C SER A 549 -6.25 -5.90 54.55
N GLN A 550 -6.19 -7.24 54.44
CA GLN A 550 -5.31 -8.06 55.29
C GLN A 550 -3.84 -7.85 54.96
N GLU A 551 -3.47 -7.72 53.69
CA GLU A 551 -2.10 -7.43 53.26
C GLU A 551 -1.69 -6.01 53.65
N ALA A 552 -2.55 -5.01 53.42
CA ALA A 552 -2.29 -3.63 53.81
C ALA A 552 -2.10 -3.47 55.35
N ILE A 553 -2.85 -4.23 56.16
CA ILE A 553 -2.65 -4.27 57.63
C ILE A 553 -1.31 -4.91 58.00
N LYS A 554 -0.87 -5.95 57.28
CA LYS A 554 0.45 -6.57 57.52
C LYS A 554 1.60 -5.62 57.16
N GLU A 555 1.45 -4.84 56.10
CA GLU A 555 2.47 -3.89 55.64
C GLU A 555 2.57 -2.64 56.53
N ALA A 556 1.46 -2.19 57.12
CA ALA A 556 1.42 -1.00 57.98
C ALA A 556 2.17 -1.13 59.32
N GLY A 557 2.58 -2.35 59.71
CA GLY A 557 3.33 -2.59 60.96
C GLY A 557 2.50 -2.44 62.25
N PRO A 558 3.07 -2.76 63.43
CA PRO A 558 2.31 -2.94 64.68
C PRO A 558 1.95 -1.65 65.45
N ASP A 559 2.08 -0.47 64.84
CA ASP A 559 1.82 0.80 65.55
C ASP A 559 0.30 1.06 65.67
N LEU A 560 -0.26 0.60 66.79
CA LEU A 560 -1.70 0.57 67.10
C LEU A 560 -2.37 1.95 67.16
N ASN A 561 -1.60 3.04 67.20
CA ASN A 561 -2.11 4.41 67.25
C ASN A 561 -2.12 5.13 65.88
N SER A 562 -1.71 4.45 64.80
CA SER A 562 -1.77 5.00 63.45
C SER A 562 -3.23 5.18 62.98
N PRO A 563 -3.66 6.41 62.61
CA PRO A 563 -4.99 6.65 62.04
C PRO A 563 -5.26 5.77 60.82
N THR A 564 -4.22 5.50 60.03
CA THR A 564 -4.25 4.64 58.84
C THR A 564 -4.53 3.18 59.21
N LEU A 565 -3.91 2.66 60.28
CA LEU A 565 -4.14 1.28 60.73
C LEU A 565 -5.58 1.11 61.26
N ILE A 566 -6.09 2.09 62.01
CA ILE A 566 -7.47 2.09 62.52
C ILE A 566 -8.48 2.10 61.36
N GLN A 567 -8.21 2.85 60.29
CA GLN A 567 -9.06 2.90 59.11
C GLN A 567 -9.06 1.57 58.34
N LEU A 568 -7.88 0.98 58.09
CA LEU A 568 -7.76 -0.32 57.42
C LEU A 568 -8.44 -1.47 58.19
N VAL A 569 -8.38 -1.43 59.53
CA VAL A 569 -9.08 -2.41 60.39
C VAL A 569 -10.60 -2.24 60.31
N LYS A 570 -11.11 -1.00 60.23
CA LYS A 570 -12.55 -0.74 60.01
C LYS A 570 -13.02 -1.26 58.66
N GLU A 571 -12.27 -0.99 57.58
CA GLU A 571 -12.56 -1.48 56.23
C GLU A 571 -12.57 -3.01 56.15
N LYS A 572 -11.65 -3.68 56.87
CA LYS A 572 -11.65 -5.14 57.02
C LYS A 572 -12.88 -5.66 57.76
N HIS A 573 -13.31 -5.00 58.84
CA HIS A 573 -14.51 -5.39 59.59
C HIS A 573 -15.79 -5.19 58.78
N GLU A 574 -15.89 -4.12 58.00
CA GLU A 574 -17.01 -3.86 57.10
C GLU A 574 -17.07 -4.90 55.97
N SER A 575 -15.94 -5.22 55.36
CA SER A 575 -15.85 -6.27 54.33
C SER A 575 -16.23 -7.65 54.89
N ALA A 576 -15.78 -7.98 56.10
CA ALA A 576 -16.16 -9.22 56.79
C ALA A 576 -17.67 -9.27 57.14
N ARG A 577 -18.28 -8.13 57.51
CA ARG A 577 -19.73 -8.03 57.74
C ARG A 577 -20.54 -8.22 56.46
N ARG A 578 -20.09 -7.64 55.33
CA ARG A 578 -20.68 -7.85 54.00
C ARG A 578 -20.62 -9.34 53.59
N LYS A 579 -19.53 -10.03 53.94
CA LYS A 579 -19.36 -11.48 53.70
C LYS A 579 -20.32 -12.36 54.51
N GLN A 580 -20.73 -11.95 55.72
CA GLN A 580 -21.62 -12.72 56.60
C GLN A 580 -23.11 -12.56 56.29
N HIS A 581 -23.54 -11.46 55.69
CA HIS A 581 -24.97 -11.17 55.46
C HIS A 581 -25.52 -11.65 54.12
N GLY A 582 -24.66 -12.14 53.21
CA GLY A 582 -25.06 -12.47 51.83
C GLY A 582 -25.39 -11.20 51.04
N ALA A 583 -24.78 -11.01 49.88
CA ALA A 583 -25.01 -9.84 49.04
C ALA A 583 -26.46 -9.73 48.55
#